data_AF-A0A4P9C7V3-F1
#
_entry.id   AF-A0A4P9C7V3-F1
#
_cell.length_a   1.000
_cell.length_b   1.000
_cell.length_c   1.000
_cell.angle_alpha   90.00
_cell.angle_beta   90.00
_cell.angle_gamma   90.00
#
_symmetry.space_group_name_H-M   'P 1'
#
loop_
_entity.id
_entity.type
_entity.pdbx_description
1 polymer ?
#
loop_
_entity_poly.entity_id
_entity_poly.type
_entity_poly.pdbx_seq_one_letter_code
_entity_poly.pdbx_strand_id
1 'polypeptide(L)'
;MESAYIKEKFKELNLLMDKDKKDYITVDVAAKFLGMDKEAFRNLACSGNIPFAIGGVSASSKYTKVPKISFYAFCVQHLPNMKYFS
;
A
#
# COMPACT_ATOMS: atom_id res chain seq x y z
N MET A 1 8.08 -4.53 -24.57
CA MET A 1 6.64 -4.22 -24.44
C MET A 1 6.27 -4.29 -22.97
N GLU A 2 5.88 -3.17 -22.35
CA GLU A 2 5.26 -3.22 -21.02
C GLU A 2 3.99 -4.06 -21.07
N SER A 3 3.83 -4.95 -20.08
CA SER A 3 2.64 -5.80 -19.96
C SER A 3 1.37 -4.96 -19.79
N ALA A 4 0.29 -5.34 -20.46
CA ALA A 4 -1.03 -4.70 -20.29
C ALA A 4 -1.46 -4.65 -18.81
N TYR A 5 -1.16 -5.70 -18.05
CA TYR A 5 -1.40 -5.77 -16.61
C TYR A 5 -0.70 -4.65 -15.83
N ILE A 6 0.57 -4.37 -16.14
CA ILE A 6 1.35 -3.32 -15.47
C ILE A 6 0.69 -1.96 -15.72
N LYS A 7 0.27 -1.69 -16.96
CA LYS A 7 -0.41 -0.44 -17.33
C LYS A 7 -1.74 -0.27 -16.59
N GLU A 8 -2.51 -1.34 -16.47
CA GLU A 8 -3.77 -1.32 -15.71
C GLU A 8 -3.52 -1.07 -14.23
N LYS A 9 -2.52 -1.72 -13.63
CA LYS A 9 -2.16 -1.48 -12.22
C LYS A 9 -1.66 -0.08 -11.94
N PHE A 10 -0.90 0.52 -12.87
CA PHE A 10 -0.53 1.93 -12.77
C PHE A 10 -1.75 2.86 -12.84
N LYS A 11 -2.73 2.55 -13.70
CA LYS A 11 -3.99 3.31 -13.77
C LYS A 11 -4.77 3.20 -12.46
N GLU A 12 -4.88 2.01 -11.90
CA GLU A 12 -5.53 1.77 -10.60
C GLU A 12 -4.82 2.56 -9.47
N LEU A 13 -3.48 2.54 -9.44
CA LEU A 13 -2.68 3.26 -8.47
C LEU A 13 -2.90 4.79 -8.55
N ASN A 14 -2.88 5.36 -9.76
CA ASN A 14 -3.09 6.80 -9.94
C ASN A 14 -4.49 7.22 -9.47
N LEU A 15 -5.53 6.46 -9.84
CA LEU A 15 -6.90 6.72 -9.37
C LEU A 15 -7.01 6.66 -7.85
N LEU A 16 -6.26 5.77 -7.20
CA LEU A 16 -6.23 5.62 -5.75
C LEU A 16 -5.58 6.84 -5.08
N MET A 17 -4.52 7.40 -5.67
CA MET A 17 -3.87 8.61 -5.19
C MET A 17 -4.77 9.85 -5.30
N ASP A 18 -5.52 9.96 -6.40
CA ASP A 18 -6.36 11.13 -6.71
C ASP A 18 -7.73 11.13 -6.01
N LYS A 19 -8.14 10.01 -5.40
CA LYS A 19 -9.49 9.81 -4.86
C LYS A 19 -9.94 10.85 -3.81
N ASP A 20 -9.01 11.35 -3.01
CA ASP A 20 -9.29 12.37 -1.99
C ASP A 20 -8.08 13.29 -1.75
N LYS A 21 -8.28 14.40 -1.05
CA LYS A 21 -7.22 15.35 -0.68
C LYS A 21 -6.40 14.93 0.54
N LYS A 22 -6.55 13.72 1.05
CA LYS A 22 -5.80 13.27 2.23
C LYS A 22 -4.40 12.83 1.80
N ASP A 23 -3.42 13.06 2.65
CA ASP A 23 -2.04 12.62 2.41
C ASP A 23 -1.82 11.13 2.73
N TYR A 24 -2.87 10.43 3.16
CA TYR A 24 -2.82 9.03 3.60
C TYR A 24 -3.97 8.23 2.99
N ILE A 25 -3.71 6.94 2.75
CA ILE A 25 -4.74 5.96 2.41
C ILE A 25 -5.02 5.07 3.62
N THR A 26 -6.20 4.44 3.62
CA THR A 26 -6.53 3.49 4.68
C THR A 26 -5.76 2.20 4.48
N VAL A 27 -5.53 1.47 5.57
CA VAL A 27 -4.91 0.14 5.53
C VAL A 27 -5.69 -0.81 4.62
N ASP A 28 -7.01 -0.74 4.67
CA ASP A 28 -7.90 -1.57 3.86
C ASP A 28 -7.65 -1.37 2.36
N VAL A 29 -7.53 -0.11 1.93
CA VAL A 29 -7.26 0.25 0.54
C VAL A 29 -5.85 -0.19 0.12
N ALA A 30 -4.84 0.04 0.96
CA ALA A 30 -3.47 -0.37 0.68
C ALA A 30 -3.33 -1.90 0.58
N ALA A 31 -3.90 -2.62 1.55
CA ALA A 31 -3.87 -4.08 1.61
C ALA A 31 -4.57 -4.69 0.39
N LYS A 32 -5.77 -4.18 0.04
CA LYS A 32 -6.51 -4.61 -1.16
C LYS A 32 -5.70 -4.40 -2.44
N PHE A 33 -5.08 -3.25 -2.61
CA PHE A 33 -4.28 -2.95 -3.80
C PHE A 33 -3.09 -3.93 -3.95
N LEU A 34 -2.45 -4.27 -2.83
CA LEU A 34 -1.31 -5.20 -2.79
C LEU A 34 -1.72 -6.68 -2.79
N GLY A 35 -3.02 -7.00 -2.74
CA GLY A 35 -3.49 -8.38 -2.61
C GLY A 35 -3.17 -9.01 -1.25
N MET A 36 -3.03 -8.20 -0.20
CA MET A 36 -2.70 -8.64 1.16
C MET A 36 -3.94 -8.66 2.05
N ASP A 37 -3.97 -9.58 3.01
CA ASP A 37 -4.93 -9.50 4.13
C ASP A 37 -4.67 -8.25 4.99
N LYS A 38 -5.75 -7.65 5.47
CA LYS A 38 -5.74 -6.41 6.23
C LYS A 38 -5.07 -6.55 7.60
N GLU A 39 -5.30 -7.66 8.31
CA GLU A 39 -4.70 -7.88 9.62
C GLU A 39 -3.22 -8.23 9.49
N ALA A 40 -2.88 -9.06 8.51
CA ALA A 40 -1.49 -9.35 8.14
C ALA A 40 -0.73 -8.06 7.81
N PHE A 41 -1.32 -7.17 7.00
CA PHE A 41 -0.73 -5.86 6.69
C PHE A 41 -0.48 -5.05 7.98
N ARG A 42 -1.46 -4.94 8.88
CA ARG A 42 -1.31 -4.17 10.14
C ARG A 42 -0.19 -4.72 11.00
N ASN A 43 -0.11 -6.04 11.15
CA ASN A 43 0.91 -6.68 11.97
C ASN A 43 2.30 -6.43 11.39
N LEU A 44 2.47 -6.58 10.07
CA LEU A 44 3.73 -6.30 9.38
C LEU A 44 4.11 -4.81 9.45
N ALA A 45 3.14 -3.90 9.34
CA ALA A 45 3.40 -2.47 9.49
C ALA A 45 3.84 -2.12 10.92
N CYS A 46 3.23 -2.73 11.95
CA CYS A 46 3.61 -2.51 13.34
C CYS A 46 4.99 -3.07 13.68
N SER A 47 5.41 -4.16 13.02
CA SER A 47 6.73 -4.75 13.19
C SER A 47 7.81 -4.12 12.31
N GLY A 48 7.50 -3.04 11.57
CA GLY A 48 8.46 -2.33 10.71
C GLY A 48 8.80 -3.04 9.39
N ASN A 49 8.05 -4.07 8.99
CA ASN A 49 8.29 -4.84 7.77
C ASN A 49 7.66 -4.21 6.51
N ILE A 50 6.80 -3.20 6.66
CA ILE A 50 6.22 -2.48 5.54
C ILE A 50 6.88 -1.09 5.45
N PRO A 51 7.83 -0.88 4.51
CA PRO A 51 8.74 0.26 4.53
C PRO A 51 8.07 1.62 4.28
N PHE A 52 6.86 1.61 3.71
CA PHE A 52 6.07 2.80 3.44
C PHE A 52 4.96 3.02 4.48
N ALA A 53 4.72 2.10 5.41
CA ALA A 53 3.65 2.22 6.40
C ALA A 53 4.22 2.60 7.77
N ILE A 54 3.47 3.41 8.51
CA ILE A 54 3.81 3.81 9.88
C ILE A 54 2.85 3.06 10.80
N GLY A 55 3.31 1.95 11.36
CA GLY A 55 2.60 1.20 12.38
C GLY A 55 3.10 1.52 13.78
N GLY A 56 2.20 1.50 14.76
CA GLY A 56 2.57 1.66 16.17
C GLY A 56 1.54 1.05 17.11
N VAL A 57 2.01 0.62 18.27
CA VAL A 57 1.19 0.12 19.36
C VAL A 57 1.30 1.09 20.51
N SER A 58 0.17 1.67 20.92
CA SER A 58 0.02 2.43 22.15
C SER A 58 -0.65 1.56 23.21
N ALA A 59 -0.60 1.98 24.49
CA ALA A 59 -1.21 1.25 25.60
C ALA A 59 -2.71 0.97 25.42
N SER A 60 -3.42 1.77 24.62
CA SER A 60 -4.87 1.68 24.40
C SER A 60 -5.29 1.41 22.96
N SER A 61 -4.38 1.48 21.97
CA SER A 61 -4.74 1.28 20.56
C SER A 61 -3.56 0.92 19.65
N LYS A 62 -3.84 0.19 18.58
CA LYS A 62 -2.93 0.04 17.44
C LYS A 62 -3.29 1.08 16.39
N TYR A 63 -2.31 1.77 15.84
CA TYR A 63 -2.49 2.65 14.70
C TYR A 63 -1.63 2.20 13.53
N THR A 64 -2.13 2.44 12.33
CA THR A 64 -1.38 2.23 11.10
C THR A 64 -1.76 3.31 10.11
N LYS A 65 -0.78 4.08 9.66
CA LYS A 65 -0.94 5.11 8.63
C LYS A 65 -0.18 4.70 7.39
N VAL A 66 -0.74 4.96 6.22
CA VAL A 66 -0.13 4.68 4.93
C VAL A 66 -0.04 5.99 4.14
N PRO A 67 1.07 6.74 4.21
CA PRO A 67 1.29 7.95 3.42
C PRO A 67 1.21 7.65 1.92
N LYS A 68 0.46 8.48 1.17
CA LYS A 68 0.28 8.34 -0.28
C LYS A 68 1.59 8.36 -1.03
N ILE A 69 2.44 9.35 -0.75
CA ILE A 69 3.73 9.54 -1.45
C ILE A 69 4.63 8.32 -1.27
N SER A 70 4.80 7.86 -0.02
CA SER A 70 5.63 6.69 0.29
C SER A 70 5.08 5.41 -0.34
N PHE A 71 3.76 5.21 -0.27
CA PHE A 71 3.11 4.05 -0.89
C PHE A 71 3.24 4.07 -2.41
N TYR A 72 2.98 5.22 -3.04
CA TYR A 72 3.11 5.41 -4.48
C TYR A 72 4.53 5.10 -4.95
N ALA A 73 5.54 5.71 -4.32
CA ALA A 73 6.94 5.50 -4.67
C ALA A 73 7.32 4.01 -4.59
N PHE A 74 6.89 3.33 -3.52
CA PHE A 74 7.08 1.89 -3.37
C PHE A 74 6.42 1.11 -4.51
N CYS A 75 5.15 1.37 -4.81
CA CYS A 75 4.44 0.68 -5.88
C CYS A 75 5.07 0.93 -7.24
N VAL A 76 5.42 2.16 -7.61
CA VAL A 76 6.06 2.46 -8.90
C VAL A 76 7.38 1.69 -9.06
N GLN A 77 8.18 1.61 -8.00
CA GLN A 77 9.44 0.89 -8.02
C GLN A 77 9.27 -0.63 -8.15
N HIS A 78 8.19 -1.20 -7.60
CA HIS A 78 8.05 -2.66 -7.46
C HIS A 78 6.96 -3.29 -8.34
N LEU A 79 6.04 -2.51 -8.91
CA LEU A 79 4.97 -2.99 -9.80
C LEU A 79 5.47 -3.86 -10.97
N PRO A 80 6.61 -3.55 -11.63
CA PRO A 80 7.17 -4.43 -12.65
C PRO A 80 7.52 -5.84 -12.15
N ASN A 81 7.78 -5.98 -10.84
CA ASN A 81 8.23 -7.20 -10.17
C ASN A 81 7.13 -7.88 -9.35
N MET A 82 5.93 -7.27 -9.21
CA MET A 82 4.81 -7.81 -8.40
C MET A 82 4.13 -9.06 -9.00
N LYS A 83 4.74 -9.74 -9.97
CA LYS A 83 4.18 -10.90 -10.70
C LYS A 83 4.01 -12.20 -9.88
N TYR A 84 4.23 -12.20 -8.57
CA TYR A 84 4.36 -13.45 -7.79
C TYR A 84 3.55 -13.53 -6.49
N PHE A 85 2.54 -12.69 -6.28
CA PHE A 85 1.66 -12.77 -5.10
C PHE A 85 0.21 -13.17 -5.42
N SER A 86 -0.02 -13.80 -6.56
CA SER A 86 -1.32 -14.41 -6.93
C SER A 86 -1.12 -15.75 -7.59
#